data_AF-A0A1F1KX19-F1
#
_entry.id   AF-A0A1F1KX19-F1
#
_cell.length_a   1.000
_cell.length_b   1.000
_cell.length_c   1.000
_cell.angle_alpha   90.00
_cell.angle_beta   90.00
_cell.angle_gamma   90.00
#
_symmetry.space_group_name_H-M   'P 1'
#
loop_
_entity.id
_entity.type
_entity.pdbx_description
1 polymer ?
#
loop_
_entity_poly.entity_id
_entity_poly.type
_entity_poly.pdbx_seq_one_letter_code
_entity_poly.pdbx_strand_id
1 'polypeptide(L)'
;MDIIKKYLIIIILMFVCSSVGCSNSNSNIKEYLSRDNKIDSKAKDVMPSLESLPEYEDIKYVSTHRSMVLFESDSIALIVNYDDDTYENEKNKLDDDYVFLKKEVKSKFDETKYYITENEFSINSYKFRVIDDTQSSNIEYPKSFGIIGTSDEKNSIAYLYFYDFDLDYIGKEDKDFSMANFVKEYFKYDF
;
A
#
# COMPACT_ATOMS: atom_id res chain seq x y z
N MET A 1 36.43 -27.86 17.83
CA MET A 1 35.84 -26.78 17.00
C MET A 1 36.45 -25.48 17.47
N ASP A 2 37.32 -24.87 16.67
CA ASP A 2 38.09 -23.68 17.08
C ASP A 2 37.18 -22.55 17.56
N ILE A 3 37.61 -21.84 18.60
CA ILE A 3 36.90 -20.71 19.21
C ILE A 3 36.47 -19.70 18.11
N ILE A 4 37.33 -19.48 17.13
CA ILE A 4 37.08 -18.62 15.96
C ILE A 4 35.89 -19.12 15.11
N LYS A 5 35.80 -20.44 14.84
CA LYS A 5 34.66 -21.02 14.11
C LYS A 5 33.33 -20.87 14.87
N LYS A 6 33.38 -20.92 16.21
CA LYS A 6 32.19 -20.76 17.07
C LYS A 6 31.67 -19.31 17.06
N TYR A 7 32.56 -18.32 17.12
CA TYR A 7 32.18 -16.90 17.00
C TYR A 7 31.70 -16.54 15.59
N LEU A 8 32.31 -17.10 14.54
CA LEU A 8 31.87 -16.88 13.16
C LEU A 8 30.43 -17.39 12.94
N ILE A 9 30.10 -18.57 13.45
CA ILE A 9 28.74 -19.13 13.39
C ILE A 9 27.73 -18.24 14.14
N ILE A 10 28.10 -17.69 15.30
CA ILE A 10 27.24 -16.79 16.07
C ILE A 10 27.01 -15.48 15.31
N ILE A 11 28.03 -14.91 14.67
CA ILE A 11 27.90 -13.71 13.85
C ILE A 11 27.00 -13.97 12.63
N ILE A 12 27.17 -15.11 11.96
CA ILE A 12 26.31 -15.51 10.84
C ILE A 12 24.86 -15.69 11.30
N LEU A 13 24.62 -16.35 12.44
CA LEU A 13 23.29 -16.51 13.01
C LEU A 13 22.65 -15.18 13.41
N MET A 14 23.40 -14.26 14.02
CA MET A 14 22.91 -12.90 14.29
C MET A 14 22.56 -12.19 13.00
N PHE A 15 23.39 -12.28 11.96
CA PHE A 15 23.17 -11.63 10.66
C PHE A 15 21.93 -12.19 9.95
N VAL A 16 21.73 -13.52 9.99
CA VAL A 16 20.54 -14.19 9.44
C VAL A 16 19.29 -13.78 10.22
N CYS A 17 19.32 -13.76 11.55
CA CYS A 17 18.18 -13.31 12.35
C CYS A 17 17.84 -11.82 12.14
N SER A 18 18.83 -10.95 11.92
CA SER A 18 18.59 -9.53 11.60
C SER A 18 18.10 -9.29 10.17
N SER A 19 18.18 -10.30 9.29
CA SER A 19 17.70 -10.21 7.90
C SER A 19 16.24 -10.63 7.72
N VAL A 20 15.59 -11.17 8.76
CA VAL A 20 14.16 -11.45 8.74
C VAL A 20 13.44 -10.18 9.19
N GLY A 21 12.95 -9.38 8.24
CA GLY A 21 12.20 -8.18 8.54
C GLY A 21 10.98 -8.50 9.42
N CYS A 22 10.78 -7.72 10.48
CA CYS A 22 9.60 -7.84 11.32
C CYS A 22 8.47 -7.03 10.67
N SER A 23 7.28 -7.61 10.68
CA SER A 23 6.10 -6.90 10.20
C SER A 23 4.93 -7.11 11.12
N ASN A 24 4.42 -6.01 11.65
CA ASN A 24 3.28 -5.97 12.53
C ASN A 24 2.09 -5.41 11.76
N SER A 25 0.91 -5.98 11.98
CA SER A 25 -0.34 -5.48 11.42
C SER A 25 -1.33 -5.17 12.54
N ASN A 26 -2.09 -4.10 12.39
CA ASN A 26 -3.22 -3.78 13.26
C ASN A 26 -4.49 -3.66 12.42
N SER A 27 -5.59 -4.20 12.94
CA SER A 27 -6.91 -4.17 12.30
C SER A 27 -7.99 -3.49 13.15
N ASN A 28 -7.60 -2.79 14.22
CA ASN A 28 -8.53 -2.04 15.05
C ASN A 28 -8.99 -0.76 14.34
N ILE A 29 -10.21 -0.75 13.81
CA ILE A 29 -10.80 0.39 13.09
C ILE A 29 -10.78 1.71 13.88
N LYS A 30 -10.79 1.66 15.23
CA LYS A 30 -10.70 2.86 16.07
C LYS A 30 -9.36 3.59 15.95
N GLU A 31 -8.34 2.91 15.41
CA GLU A 31 -7.01 3.46 15.18
C GLU A 31 -6.80 3.95 13.74
N TYR A 32 -7.83 3.87 12.89
CA TYR A 32 -7.77 4.36 11.53
C TYR A 32 -7.50 5.87 11.51
N LEU A 33 -6.33 6.25 10.97
CA LEU A 33 -5.86 7.64 10.82
C LEU A 33 -5.88 8.47 12.11
N SER A 34 -5.85 7.82 13.27
CA SER A 34 -6.03 8.46 14.57
C SER A 34 -4.77 8.50 15.43
N ARG A 35 -3.64 7.97 14.94
CA ARG A 35 -2.37 7.88 15.70
C ARG A 35 -1.50 9.12 15.55
N ASP A 36 -1.90 10.06 14.69
CA ASP A 36 -1.17 11.29 14.36
C ASP A 36 0.32 11.05 14.03
N ASN A 37 0.60 9.90 13.44
CA ASN A 37 1.93 9.55 12.95
C ASN A 37 2.14 10.06 11.51
N LYS A 38 3.34 9.85 10.97
CA LYS A 38 3.71 10.36 9.64
C LYS A 38 2.82 9.79 8.53
N ILE A 39 2.55 8.48 8.53
CA ILE A 39 1.68 7.88 7.52
C ILE A 39 0.24 8.39 7.64
N ASP A 40 -0.33 8.50 8.84
CA ASP A 40 -1.70 8.99 9.04
C ASP A 40 -1.86 10.40 8.48
N SER A 41 -0.90 11.29 8.75
CA SER A 41 -0.94 12.66 8.24
C SER A 41 -0.92 12.73 6.72
N LYS A 42 -0.19 11.81 6.07
CA LYS A 42 -0.07 11.74 4.62
C LYS A 42 -1.28 11.07 3.97
N ALA A 43 -1.79 10.03 4.61
CA ALA A 43 -2.91 9.24 4.13
C ALA A 43 -4.24 10.03 4.19
N LYS A 44 -4.40 10.98 5.13
CA LYS A 44 -5.61 11.81 5.28
C LYS A 44 -5.99 12.61 4.02
N ASP A 45 -5.04 12.91 3.13
CA ASP A 45 -5.32 13.62 1.87
C ASP A 45 -5.88 12.71 0.77
N VAL A 46 -5.79 11.40 0.97
CA VAL A 46 -6.08 10.38 -0.05
C VAL A 46 -7.21 9.46 0.41
N MET A 47 -7.19 9.08 1.68
CA MET A 47 -8.12 8.13 2.27
C MET A 47 -9.33 8.86 2.86
N PRO A 48 -10.54 8.30 2.75
CA PRO A 48 -11.75 8.94 3.25
C PRO A 48 -11.76 9.02 4.77
N SER A 49 -12.43 10.03 5.33
CA SER A 49 -12.72 10.02 6.76
C SER A 49 -13.87 9.06 7.05
N LEU A 50 -13.89 8.39 8.22
CA LEU A 50 -14.99 7.48 8.55
C LEU A 50 -16.33 8.21 8.68
N GLU A 51 -16.31 9.51 9.02
CA GLU A 51 -17.50 10.35 9.16
C GLU A 51 -18.07 10.79 7.81
N SER A 52 -17.26 10.78 6.74
CA SER A 52 -17.71 11.13 5.38
C SER A 52 -18.23 9.93 4.59
N LEU A 53 -18.03 8.70 5.08
CA LEU A 53 -18.55 7.50 4.43
C LEU A 53 -20.09 7.45 4.56
N PRO A 54 -20.81 7.02 3.51
CA PRO A 54 -22.24 6.73 3.64
C PRO A 54 -22.48 5.51 4.52
N GLU A 55 -23.73 5.09 4.63
CA GLU A 55 -24.06 3.83 5.29
C GLU A 55 -23.35 2.66 4.60
N TYR A 56 -22.74 1.77 5.39
CA TYR A 56 -21.98 0.62 4.91
C TYR A 56 -22.38 -0.65 5.68
N GLU A 57 -22.27 -1.81 5.04
CA GLU A 57 -22.58 -3.10 5.64
C GLU A 57 -21.42 -3.62 6.51
N ASP A 58 -20.20 -3.46 6.02
CA ASP A 58 -18.98 -3.89 6.71
C ASP A 58 -17.81 -2.95 6.39
N ILE A 59 -16.88 -2.85 7.34
CA ILE A 59 -15.66 -2.08 7.18
C ILE A 59 -14.49 -2.81 7.80
N LYS A 60 -13.43 -2.98 7.00
CA LYS A 60 -12.19 -3.61 7.42
C LYS A 60 -11.05 -2.62 7.28
N TYR A 61 -10.24 -2.57 8.33
CA TYR A 61 -9.02 -1.78 8.34
C TYR A 61 -7.84 -2.72 8.58
N VAL A 62 -6.74 -2.47 7.86
CA VAL A 62 -5.45 -3.09 8.11
C VAL A 62 -4.39 -2.00 7.97
N SER A 63 -3.59 -1.80 9.00
CA SER A 63 -2.35 -1.03 8.92
C SER A 63 -1.19 -1.96 9.15
N THR A 64 -0.21 -1.96 8.24
CA THR A 64 1.00 -2.76 8.37
C THR A 64 2.20 -1.84 8.52
N HIS A 65 3.04 -2.12 9.50
CA HIS A 65 4.38 -1.56 9.61
C HIS A 65 5.38 -2.69 9.33
N ARG A 66 6.31 -2.47 8.41
CA ARG A 66 7.46 -3.36 8.19
C ARG A 66 8.74 -2.60 8.49
N SER A 67 9.63 -3.25 9.23
CA SER A 67 10.99 -2.76 9.44
C SER A 67 11.99 -3.85 9.08
N MET A 68 12.99 -3.46 8.28
CA MET A 68 14.13 -4.28 7.93
C MET A 68 15.41 -3.46 8.03
N VAL A 69 16.11 -3.61 9.15
CA VAL A 69 17.35 -2.91 9.49
C VAL A 69 17.20 -1.39 9.48
N LEU A 70 17.36 -0.73 8.33
CA LEU A 70 17.25 0.73 8.13
C LEU A 70 16.04 1.14 7.27
N PHE A 71 15.33 0.17 6.69
CA PHE A 71 14.16 0.40 5.85
C PHE A 71 12.88 0.26 6.68
N GLU A 72 12.01 1.27 6.59
CA GLU A 72 10.70 1.28 7.23
C GLU A 72 9.63 1.60 6.19
N SER A 73 8.66 0.72 6.07
CA SER A 73 7.52 0.89 5.19
C SER A 73 6.22 0.72 5.97
N ASP A 74 5.32 1.67 5.81
CA ASP A 74 3.97 1.64 6.34
C ASP A 74 2.96 1.49 5.21
N SER A 75 1.88 0.75 5.47
CA SER A 75 0.75 0.64 4.57
C SER A 75 -0.56 0.70 5.35
N ILE A 76 -1.59 1.22 4.70
CA ILE A 76 -2.96 1.28 5.23
C ILE A 76 -3.91 0.80 4.14
N ALA A 77 -4.76 -0.16 4.47
CA ALA A 77 -5.91 -0.56 3.68
C ALA A 77 -7.20 -0.32 4.49
N LEU A 78 -8.17 0.34 3.86
CA LEU A 78 -9.54 0.44 4.33
C LEU A 78 -10.44 -0.17 3.25
N ILE A 79 -11.17 -1.23 3.59
CA ILE A 79 -12.09 -1.91 2.69
C ILE A 79 -13.49 -1.67 3.22
N VAL A 80 -14.33 -1.04 2.42
CA VAL A 80 -15.72 -0.73 2.78
C VAL A 80 -16.64 -1.52 1.86
N ASN A 81 -17.55 -2.27 2.45
CA ASN A 81 -18.60 -3.02 1.76
C ASN A 81 -19.92 -2.29 1.91
N TYR A 82 -20.66 -2.18 0.81
CA TYR A 82 -21.92 -1.45 0.73
C TYR A 82 -23.03 -2.35 0.19
N ASP A 83 -24.27 -1.91 0.37
CA ASP A 83 -25.38 -2.41 -0.43
C ASP A 83 -25.21 -2.03 -1.92
N ASP A 84 -25.97 -2.67 -2.82
CA ASP A 84 -25.87 -2.49 -4.28
C ASP A 84 -26.00 -1.01 -4.71
N ASP A 85 -26.99 -0.30 -4.17
CA ASP A 85 -27.32 1.08 -4.58
C ASP A 85 -26.24 2.06 -4.09
N THR A 86 -25.81 1.91 -2.84
CA THR A 86 -24.74 2.73 -2.26
C THR A 86 -23.41 2.45 -2.94
N TYR A 87 -23.10 1.18 -3.24
CA TYR A 87 -21.88 0.80 -3.96
C TYR A 87 -21.78 1.49 -5.32
N GLU A 88 -22.81 1.38 -6.15
CA GLU A 88 -22.79 1.99 -7.48
C GLU A 88 -22.72 3.52 -7.41
N ASN A 89 -23.37 4.14 -6.42
CA ASN A 89 -23.26 5.58 -6.20
C ASN A 89 -21.86 6.01 -5.80
N GLU A 90 -21.22 5.33 -4.84
CA GLU A 90 -19.85 5.67 -4.39
C GLU A 90 -18.81 5.38 -5.48
N LYS A 91 -18.95 4.25 -6.18
CA LYS A 91 -18.08 3.88 -7.30
C LYS A 91 -18.11 4.91 -8.43
N ASN A 92 -19.28 5.43 -8.78
CA ASN A 92 -19.42 6.43 -9.84
C ASN A 92 -18.80 7.78 -9.49
N LYS A 93 -18.65 8.12 -8.20
CA LYS A 93 -17.99 9.36 -7.75
C LYS A 93 -16.47 9.28 -7.83
N LEU A 94 -15.89 8.09 -7.90
CA LEU A 94 -14.44 7.92 -7.82
C LEU A 94 -13.66 8.72 -8.88
N ASP A 95 -14.18 8.84 -10.10
CA ASP A 95 -13.54 9.64 -11.17
C ASP A 95 -13.68 11.16 -10.96
N ASP A 96 -14.64 11.60 -10.13
CA ASP A 96 -14.79 13.00 -9.72
C ASP A 96 -13.93 13.31 -8.48
N ASP A 97 -13.82 12.36 -7.55
CA ASP A 97 -13.10 12.51 -6.28
C ASP A 97 -11.58 12.33 -6.44
N TYR A 98 -11.14 11.56 -7.44
CA TYR A 98 -9.75 11.19 -7.63
C TYR A 98 -9.24 11.39 -9.06
N VAL A 99 -8.04 11.95 -9.17
CA VAL A 99 -7.25 11.94 -10.41
C VAL A 99 -6.42 10.67 -10.45
N PHE A 100 -6.70 9.80 -11.42
CA PHE A 100 -5.98 8.54 -11.61
C PHE A 100 -4.81 8.64 -12.59
N LEU A 101 -3.75 7.92 -12.26
CA LEU A 101 -2.56 7.77 -13.08
C LEU A 101 -2.92 7.07 -14.40
N LYS A 102 -2.41 7.61 -15.51
CA LYS A 102 -2.78 7.13 -16.87
C LYS A 102 -1.79 6.15 -17.50
N LYS A 103 -0.58 6.04 -16.94
CA LYS A 103 0.50 5.19 -17.46
C LYS A 103 1.52 4.88 -16.38
N GLU A 104 2.34 3.85 -16.63
CA GLU A 104 3.52 3.54 -15.81
C GLU A 104 4.46 4.74 -15.63
N VAL A 105 5.13 4.79 -14.48
CA VAL A 105 6.08 5.84 -14.11
C VAL A 105 7.47 5.24 -14.06
N LYS A 106 8.31 5.60 -15.04
CA LYS A 106 9.73 5.23 -15.08
C LYS A 106 10.54 6.06 -14.09
N SER A 107 11.63 5.48 -13.59
CA SER A 107 12.58 6.23 -12.80
C SER A 107 13.23 7.33 -13.64
N LYS A 108 13.43 8.49 -13.03
CA LYS A 108 14.14 9.62 -13.64
C LYS A 108 15.65 9.39 -13.72
N PHE A 109 16.18 8.46 -12.92
CA PHE A 109 17.62 8.18 -12.82
C PHE A 109 18.04 6.94 -13.60
N ASP A 110 17.12 6.00 -13.83
CA ASP A 110 17.38 4.73 -14.48
C ASP A 110 16.14 4.27 -15.26
N GLU A 111 16.12 4.46 -16.59
CA GLU A 111 14.95 4.18 -17.44
C GLU A 111 14.58 2.68 -17.52
N THR A 112 15.45 1.81 -17.02
CA THR A 112 15.21 0.37 -16.86
C THR A 112 14.43 0.06 -15.56
N LYS A 113 14.17 1.07 -14.72
CA LYS A 113 13.46 0.92 -13.45
C LYS A 113 12.15 1.70 -13.44
N TYR A 114 11.25 1.24 -12.59
CA TYR A 114 9.88 1.76 -12.48
C TYR A 114 9.59 2.19 -11.05
N TYR A 115 9.09 3.41 -10.91
CA TYR A 115 8.46 3.86 -9.68
C TYR A 115 7.05 3.28 -9.56
N ILE A 116 6.29 3.21 -10.66
CA ILE A 116 5.00 2.53 -10.76
C ILE A 116 4.99 1.70 -12.04
N THR A 117 4.82 0.37 -11.93
CA THR A 117 4.92 -0.58 -13.04
C THR A 117 3.63 -0.74 -13.85
N GLU A 118 2.47 -0.56 -13.21
CA GLU A 118 1.14 -0.59 -13.81
C GLU A 118 0.27 0.49 -13.14
N ASN A 119 -0.40 1.33 -13.93
CA ASN A 119 -1.35 2.30 -13.40
C ASN A 119 -2.72 1.68 -13.06
N GLU A 120 -3.04 0.55 -13.70
CA GLU A 120 -4.23 -0.27 -13.41
C GLU A 120 -3.84 -1.75 -13.36
N PHE A 121 -4.40 -2.50 -12.41
CA PHE A 121 -4.12 -3.93 -12.24
C PHE A 121 -5.27 -4.63 -11.52
N SER A 122 -5.19 -5.94 -11.36
CA SER A 122 -6.23 -6.71 -10.67
C SER A 122 -5.65 -7.70 -9.68
N ILE A 123 -6.34 -7.90 -8.56
CA ILE A 123 -6.07 -8.96 -7.59
C ILE A 123 -7.42 -9.59 -7.27
N ASN A 124 -7.57 -10.87 -7.63
CA ASN A 124 -8.82 -11.61 -7.45
C ASN A 124 -10.03 -10.83 -8.02
N SER A 125 -11.03 -10.51 -7.21
CA SER A 125 -12.24 -9.81 -7.64
C SER A 125 -12.11 -8.28 -7.69
N TYR A 126 -10.95 -7.72 -7.33
CA TYR A 126 -10.72 -6.28 -7.29
C TYR A 126 -9.95 -5.78 -8.52
N LYS A 127 -10.42 -4.65 -9.06
CA LYS A 127 -9.72 -3.82 -10.05
C LYS A 127 -9.15 -2.60 -9.36
N PHE A 128 -7.84 -2.40 -9.44
CA PHE A 128 -7.11 -1.33 -8.79
C PHE A 128 -6.64 -0.29 -9.79
N ARG A 129 -6.66 0.98 -9.37
CA ARG A 129 -6.14 2.15 -10.10
C ARG A 129 -5.28 2.97 -9.15
N VAL A 130 -4.09 3.37 -9.61
CA VAL A 130 -3.16 4.19 -8.84
C VAL A 130 -3.54 5.67 -8.95
N ILE A 131 -3.53 6.41 -7.85
CA ILE A 131 -3.86 7.84 -7.81
C ILE A 131 -2.66 8.66 -8.27
N ASP A 132 -2.87 9.58 -9.21
CA ASP A 132 -1.86 10.45 -9.82
C ASP A 132 -1.17 11.38 -8.80
N ASP A 133 0.11 11.71 -9.03
CA ASP A 133 0.88 12.56 -8.10
C ASP A 133 0.45 14.03 -8.12
N THR A 134 -0.35 14.43 -9.11
CA THR A 134 -0.97 15.77 -9.13
C THR A 134 -2.14 15.92 -8.15
N GLN A 135 -2.71 14.83 -7.62
CA GLN A 135 -3.85 14.86 -6.69
C GLN A 135 -3.47 15.53 -5.36
N SER A 136 -2.29 15.22 -4.81
CA SER A 136 -1.86 15.70 -3.50
C SER A 136 -0.34 15.79 -3.42
N SER A 137 0.16 16.80 -2.69
CA SER A 137 1.58 16.92 -2.35
C SER A 137 2.10 15.79 -1.45
N ASN A 138 1.20 14.97 -0.90
CA ASN A 138 1.54 13.77 -0.15
C ASN A 138 1.74 12.53 -1.03
N ILE A 139 1.61 12.65 -2.36
CA ILE A 139 1.94 11.59 -3.30
C ILE A 139 3.30 11.91 -3.96
N GLU A 140 4.26 11.01 -3.79
CA GLU A 140 5.60 11.08 -4.35
C GLU A 140 6.05 9.67 -4.73
N TYR A 141 5.99 9.32 -6.01
CA TYR A 141 6.37 7.97 -6.43
C TYR A 141 7.89 7.72 -6.32
N PRO A 142 8.33 6.52 -5.88
CA PRO A 142 7.52 5.40 -5.37
C PRO A 142 7.28 5.46 -3.86
N LYS A 143 7.77 6.50 -3.19
CA LYS A 143 7.86 6.62 -1.73
C LYS A 143 6.50 6.72 -1.04
N SER A 144 5.53 7.39 -1.66
CA SER A 144 4.20 7.52 -1.07
C SER A 144 3.14 7.68 -2.13
N PHE A 145 2.09 6.88 -2.07
CA PHE A 145 1.02 6.92 -3.07
C PHE A 145 -0.25 6.20 -2.62
N GLY A 146 -1.36 6.58 -3.25
CA GLY A 146 -2.66 5.98 -3.04
C GLY A 146 -3.06 5.02 -4.16
N ILE A 147 -3.89 4.05 -3.82
CA ILE A 147 -4.50 3.11 -4.77
C ILE A 147 -5.97 2.93 -4.39
N ILE A 148 -6.86 2.99 -5.37
CA ILE A 148 -8.28 2.68 -5.17
C ILE A 148 -8.60 1.37 -5.86
N GLY A 149 -9.20 0.43 -5.14
CA GLY A 149 -9.71 -0.83 -5.63
C GLY A 149 -11.23 -0.84 -5.63
N THR A 150 -11.85 -1.44 -6.65
CA THR A 150 -13.29 -1.69 -6.68
C THR A 150 -13.56 -3.15 -6.98
N SER A 151 -14.57 -3.73 -6.33
CA SER A 151 -15.02 -5.09 -6.61
C SER A 151 -16.54 -5.14 -6.78
N ASP A 152 -16.97 -5.33 -8.03
CA ASP A 152 -18.38 -5.50 -8.40
C ASP A 152 -18.99 -6.77 -7.78
N GLU A 153 -18.17 -7.80 -7.56
CA GLU A 153 -18.60 -9.06 -6.95
C GLU A 153 -18.90 -8.91 -5.44
N LYS A 154 -18.17 -8.01 -4.77
CA LYS A 154 -18.21 -7.83 -3.31
C LYS A 154 -18.91 -6.53 -2.89
N ASN A 155 -19.41 -5.73 -3.83
CA ASN A 155 -19.92 -4.38 -3.61
C ASN A 155 -19.02 -3.56 -2.69
N SER A 156 -17.73 -3.49 -3.03
CA SER A 156 -16.75 -2.90 -2.12
C SER A 156 -15.74 -2.01 -2.80
N ILE A 157 -15.31 -1.02 -2.04
CA ILE A 157 -14.24 -0.09 -2.39
C ILE A 157 -13.10 -0.25 -1.39
N ALA A 158 -11.90 -0.44 -1.90
CA ALA A 158 -10.68 -0.57 -1.14
C ALA A 158 -9.82 0.69 -1.32
N TYR A 159 -9.59 1.43 -0.25
CA TYR A 159 -8.72 2.60 -0.20
C TYR A 159 -7.38 2.17 0.39
N LEU A 160 -6.32 2.28 -0.39
CA LEU A 160 -4.97 1.88 0.00
C LEU A 160 -4.05 3.09 -0.01
N TYR A 161 -3.17 3.18 0.99
CA TYR A 161 -2.10 4.16 1.04
C TYR A 161 -0.79 3.50 1.47
N PHE A 162 0.30 3.82 0.77
CA PHE A 162 1.64 3.32 1.06
C PHE A 162 2.59 4.47 1.41
N TYR A 163 3.53 4.21 2.32
CA TYR A 163 4.59 5.13 2.69
C TYR A 163 5.90 4.42 3.02
N ASP A 164 6.98 4.76 2.32
CA ASP A 164 8.37 4.39 2.63
C ASP A 164 9.29 5.52 2.15
N PHE A 165 10.07 6.11 3.06
CA PHE A 165 10.89 7.28 2.73
C PHE A 165 12.13 6.95 1.90
N ASP A 166 12.55 5.68 1.89
CA ASP A 166 13.80 5.20 1.29
C ASP A 166 13.56 4.24 0.11
N LEU A 167 12.31 4.08 -0.31
CA LEU A 167 11.99 3.28 -1.49
C LEU A 167 12.47 3.99 -2.77
N ASP A 168 13.37 3.33 -3.50
CA ASP A 168 13.94 3.86 -4.75
C ASP A 168 13.13 3.47 -6.00
N TYR A 169 12.61 2.25 -6.05
CA TYR A 169 11.86 1.71 -7.19
C TYR A 169 11.01 0.51 -6.78
N ILE A 170 9.88 0.32 -7.45
CA ILE A 170 9.01 -0.86 -7.27
C ILE A 170 9.44 -1.98 -8.23
N GLY A 171 9.69 -1.67 -9.50
CA GLY A 171 9.98 -2.67 -10.53
C GLY A 171 11.25 -2.39 -11.34
N LYS A 172 11.75 -3.44 -12.01
CA LYS A 172 12.85 -3.40 -13.00
C LYS A 172 12.32 -3.76 -14.39
N GLU A 173 13.16 -3.69 -15.42
CA GLU A 173 12.80 -3.83 -16.84
C GLU A 173 12.06 -5.14 -17.15
N ASP A 174 12.39 -6.21 -16.42
CA ASP A 174 11.72 -7.52 -16.54
C ASP A 174 10.36 -7.60 -15.80
N LYS A 175 9.90 -6.50 -15.19
CA LYS A 175 8.70 -6.41 -14.33
C LYS A 175 8.63 -7.51 -13.26
N ASP A 176 9.78 -7.96 -12.75
CA ASP A 176 9.89 -8.98 -11.70
C ASP A 176 9.06 -8.67 -10.43
N PHE A 177 8.61 -7.42 -10.28
CA PHE A 177 7.70 -7.01 -9.22
C PHE A 177 6.60 -6.08 -9.76
N SER A 178 5.42 -6.63 -10.02
CA SER A 178 4.22 -5.90 -10.44
C SER A 178 3.55 -5.18 -9.27
N MET A 179 2.69 -4.21 -9.55
CA MET A 179 1.86 -3.55 -8.54
C MET A 179 0.98 -4.55 -7.79
N ALA A 180 0.52 -5.62 -8.44
CA ALA A 180 -0.23 -6.69 -7.79
C ALA A 180 0.61 -7.43 -6.73
N ASN A 181 1.87 -7.75 -7.04
CA ASN A 181 2.79 -8.36 -6.08
C ASN A 181 3.14 -7.39 -4.95
N PHE A 182 3.35 -6.11 -5.28
CA PHE A 182 3.57 -5.05 -4.29
C PHE A 182 2.43 -4.96 -3.30
N VAL A 183 1.17 -4.89 -3.77
CA VAL A 183 0.02 -4.79 -2.87
C VAL A 183 -0.08 -6.02 -1.96
N LYS A 184 0.10 -7.23 -2.50
CA LYS A 184 0.09 -8.47 -1.71
C LYS A 184 1.18 -8.48 -0.63
N GLU A 185 2.36 -7.99 -0.96
CA GLU A 185 3.48 -7.99 -0.04
C GLU A 185 3.29 -6.98 1.11
N TYR A 186 2.89 -5.75 0.79
CA TYR A 186 2.93 -4.64 1.74
C TYR A 186 1.63 -4.43 2.53
N PHE A 187 0.45 -4.75 1.98
CA PHE A 187 -0.84 -4.45 2.62
C PHE A 187 -1.40 -5.60 3.46
N LYS A 188 -0.87 -6.83 3.29
CA LYS A 188 -1.24 -8.02 4.08
C LYS A 188 -2.76 -8.25 4.22
N TYR A 189 -3.51 -7.99 3.16
CA TYR A 189 -4.94 -8.24 3.08
C TYR A 189 -5.24 -9.21 1.93
N ASP A 190 -6.21 -10.09 2.14
CA ASP A 190 -6.68 -11.05 1.12
C ASP A 190 -7.85 -10.43 0.34
N PHE A 191 -7.49 -9.77 -0.76
CA PHE A 191 -8.40 -9.06 -1.66
C PHE A 191 -9.28 -10.03 -2.44
#